data_AF-A0AA52ECG3-F1
#
_entry.id   AF-A0AA52ECG3-F1
#
_cell.length_a   1.000
_cell.length_b   1.000
_cell.length_c   1.000
_cell.angle_alpha   90.00
_cell.angle_beta   90.00
_cell.angle_gamma   90.00
#
_symmetry.space_group_name_H-M   'P 1'
#
loop_
_entity.id
_entity.type
_entity.pdbx_description
1 polymer ?
#
loop_
_entity_poly.entity_id
_entity_poly.type
_entity_poly.pdbx_seq_one_letter_code
_entity_poly.pdbx_strand_id
1 'polypeptide(L)'
;MTVKSSNSIVDVSGLGKLFVITGVLLLLSACGAQDLWQGGDVKTRASSERNTLEIAYNKDQDREMTDRLNALEGLYIDLMREVKTQNEAVATMTRLMETQKQQSIDADELGRVSNAIRVLDGKMNQALNRISKTEMFLGKSSSRQQQNATPQMIGDGNQFAARIGNYRSEAQVKAAWDKLKSRYSNELSGLTPITSTIEDPTIGKLINLMVGPFASSSDANALCNSLKAKGEPACSVAKYQGKAI
;
A
#
# COMPACT_ATOMS: atom_id res chain seq x y z
N MET A 1 -16.23 13.67 54.72
CA MET A 1 -15.62 12.81 55.75
C MET A 1 -16.03 11.38 55.35
N THR A 2 -15.19 10.43 54.94
CA THR A 2 -13.93 9.96 55.55
C THR A 2 -13.19 9.03 54.54
N VAL A 3 -11.92 9.35 54.23
CA VAL A 3 -10.71 8.50 54.09
C VAL A 3 -10.73 7.14 53.33
N LYS A 4 -10.06 7.13 52.16
CA LYS A 4 -8.83 6.38 51.74
C LYS A 4 -8.53 5.01 52.40
N SER A 5 -8.15 3.99 51.61
CA SER A 5 -6.81 3.36 51.74
C SER A 5 -6.58 2.26 50.68
N SER A 6 -5.41 2.37 50.03
CA SER A 6 -4.81 1.40 49.13
C SER A 6 -4.22 0.22 49.91
N ASN A 7 -4.30 -1.00 49.36
CA ASN A 7 -3.54 -2.16 49.83
C ASN A 7 -2.34 -2.39 48.90
N SER A 8 -1.14 -2.18 49.46
CA SER A 8 0.12 -2.72 48.93
C SER A 8 0.63 -3.71 49.97
N ILE A 9 0.75 -4.99 49.59
CA ILE A 9 1.39 -6.03 50.41
C ILE A 9 2.67 -6.43 49.68
N VAL A 10 3.80 -6.09 50.30
CA VAL A 10 5.11 -6.70 50.01
C VAL A 10 5.55 -7.32 51.32
N ASP A 11 5.59 -8.64 51.36
CA ASP A 11 6.14 -9.45 52.45
C ASP A 11 7.09 -10.46 51.82
N VAL A 12 8.38 -10.31 52.10
CA VAL A 12 9.31 -11.44 52.12
C VAL A 12 10.26 -11.22 53.29
N SER A 13 9.75 -11.52 54.46
CA SER A 13 10.51 -11.74 55.67
C SER A 13 11.35 -13.03 55.55
N GLY A 14 12.63 -12.92 55.92
CA GLY A 14 13.64 -14.00 55.86
C GLY A 14 14.99 -13.49 56.38
N LEU A 15 15.07 -12.98 57.61
CA LEU A 15 15.37 -13.73 58.83
C LEU A 15 16.73 -14.44 58.77
N GLY A 16 17.78 -13.72 59.20
CA GLY A 16 19.14 -14.23 59.36
C GLY A 16 20.00 -13.29 60.20
N LYS A 17 19.86 -13.43 61.52
CA LYS A 17 20.50 -12.75 62.66
C LYS A 17 22.01 -12.46 62.44
N LEU A 18 22.50 -11.23 62.60
CA LEU A 18 22.89 -10.57 63.87
C LEU A 18 24.12 -11.21 64.53
N PHE A 19 25.33 -10.70 64.22
CA PHE A 19 26.49 -10.71 65.12
C PHE A 19 27.39 -9.48 64.87
N VAL A 20 27.33 -8.55 65.85
CA VAL A 20 28.47 -7.91 66.52
C VAL A 20 29.41 -6.99 65.72
N ILE A 21 29.13 -5.71 65.93
CA ILE A 21 29.96 -4.51 66.09
C ILE A 21 31.44 -4.77 66.52
N THR A 22 32.35 -3.92 66.02
CA THR A 22 33.51 -3.27 66.70
C THR A 22 34.95 -3.70 66.34
N GLY A 23 35.78 -2.69 65.98
CA GLY A 23 37.25 -2.68 66.06
C GLY A 23 37.96 -2.82 64.70
N VAL A 24 38.40 -1.79 63.97
CA VAL A 24 39.13 -0.56 64.30
C VAL A 24 40.46 -0.82 65.05
N LEU A 25 41.52 -0.81 64.23
CA LEU A 25 42.91 -0.38 64.49
C LEU A 25 43.97 -1.32 65.14
N LEU A 26 44.96 -1.62 64.29
CA LEU A 26 46.43 -1.47 64.44
C LEU A 26 47.28 -2.40 65.34
N LEU A 27 48.29 -2.95 64.65
CA LEU A 27 49.70 -3.15 65.02
C LEU A 27 50.09 -4.32 65.93
N LEU A 28 50.73 -5.31 65.30
CA LEU A 28 52.01 -5.97 65.69
C LEU A 28 52.48 -6.72 64.42
N SER A 29 53.48 -6.23 63.68
CA SER A 29 54.92 -6.37 63.95
C SER A 29 55.44 -7.82 63.85
N ALA A 30 56.01 -8.13 62.69
CA ALA A 30 57.30 -8.82 62.48
C ALA A 30 57.55 -10.21 63.09
N CYS A 31 57.47 -11.23 62.22
CA CYS A 31 58.38 -12.37 62.04
C CYS A 31 57.96 -12.97 60.68
N GLY A 32 58.73 -13.04 59.59
CA GLY A 32 60.13 -13.42 59.44
C GLY A 32 60.19 -14.85 58.91
N ALA A 33 60.23 -15.02 57.57
CA ALA A 33 60.71 -16.18 56.77
C ALA A 33 60.01 -16.15 55.39
N GLN A 34 60.71 -15.83 54.31
CA GLN A 34 61.30 -16.80 53.36
C GLN A 34 60.26 -17.61 52.56
N ASP A 35 59.76 -17.00 51.48
CA ASP A 35 59.24 -17.67 50.28
C ASP A 35 59.45 -16.67 49.11
N LEU A 36 60.62 -16.56 48.50
CA LEU A 36 61.12 -17.44 47.41
C LEU A 36 60.07 -17.83 46.36
N TRP A 37 59.10 -16.95 46.09
CA TRP A 37 58.33 -16.95 44.84
C TRP A 37 58.98 -16.00 43.82
N GLN A 38 60.07 -16.47 43.20
CA GLN A 38 60.47 -15.99 41.88
C GLN A 38 59.40 -16.42 40.87
N GLY A 39 58.46 -15.51 40.58
CA GLY A 39 57.45 -15.70 39.55
C GLY A 39 56.66 -14.43 39.21
N GLY A 40 57.22 -13.26 39.55
CA GLY A 40 56.51 -11.97 39.50
C GLY A 40 56.52 -11.25 38.16
N ASP A 41 57.44 -11.57 37.23
CA ASP A 41 57.71 -10.68 36.08
C ASP A 41 57.16 -11.15 34.74
N VAL A 42 56.38 -12.23 34.68
CA VAL A 42 55.78 -12.72 33.42
C VAL A 42 54.28 -12.39 33.32
N LYS A 43 53.60 -12.17 34.46
CA LYS A 43 52.14 -11.95 34.47
C LYS A 43 51.73 -10.48 34.22
N THR A 44 52.57 -9.53 34.61
CA THR A 44 52.31 -8.09 34.43
C THR A 44 52.62 -7.61 33.01
N ARG A 45 53.58 -8.23 32.30
CA ARG A 45 53.87 -7.90 30.89
C ARG A 45 52.81 -8.43 29.93
N ALA A 46 52.30 -9.65 30.15
CA ALA A 46 51.24 -10.24 29.32
C ALA A 46 49.87 -9.54 29.50
N SER A 47 49.58 -8.97 30.68
CA SER A 47 48.33 -8.21 30.89
C SER A 47 48.40 -6.80 30.30
N SER A 48 49.59 -6.19 30.25
CA SER A 48 49.82 -4.90 29.61
C SER A 48 49.67 -4.96 28.08
N GLU A 49 50.08 -6.06 27.45
CA GLU A 49 49.94 -6.24 26.00
C GLU A 49 48.50 -6.60 25.57
N ARG A 50 47.74 -7.29 26.42
CA ARG A 50 46.31 -7.54 26.15
C ARG A 50 45.47 -6.26 26.19
N ASN A 51 45.69 -5.38 27.18
CA ASN A 51 44.96 -4.12 27.27
C ASN A 51 45.24 -3.17 26.10
N THR A 52 46.47 -3.11 25.57
CA THR A 52 46.78 -2.26 24.42
C THR A 52 46.20 -2.79 23.11
N LEU A 53 46.14 -4.11 22.94
CA LEU A 53 45.46 -4.74 21.80
C LEU A 53 43.94 -4.54 21.84
N GLU A 54 43.33 -4.58 23.03
CA GLU A 54 41.90 -4.33 23.19
C GLU A 54 41.53 -2.86 22.89
N ILE A 55 42.38 -1.90 23.28
CA ILE A 55 42.22 -0.48 22.91
C ILE A 55 42.40 -0.26 21.40
N ALA A 56 43.34 -0.97 20.76
CA ALA A 56 43.55 -0.88 19.32
C ALA A 56 42.39 -1.51 18.52
N TYR A 57 41.86 -2.65 18.98
CA TYR A 57 40.72 -3.33 18.37
C TYR A 57 39.44 -2.49 18.42
N ASN A 58 39.14 -1.89 19.58
CA ASN A 58 37.98 -1.02 19.71
C ASN A 58 38.09 0.24 18.84
N LYS A 59 39.31 0.76 18.65
CA LYS A 59 39.54 1.95 17.82
C LYS A 59 39.29 1.72 16.32
N ASP A 60 39.58 0.53 15.81
CA ASP A 60 39.31 0.20 14.41
C ASP A 60 37.80 -0.05 14.18
N GLN A 61 37.11 -0.64 15.15
CA GLN A 61 35.65 -0.78 15.11
C GLN A 61 34.93 0.57 15.18
N ASP A 62 35.42 1.52 15.98
CA ASP A 62 34.87 2.88 16.06
C ASP A 62 35.07 3.67 14.77
N ARG A 63 36.19 3.46 14.07
CA ARG A 63 36.44 4.06 12.75
C ARG A 63 35.48 3.53 11.69
N GLU A 64 35.28 2.22 11.63
CA GLU A 64 34.34 1.62 10.69
C GLU A 64 32.91 2.12 10.93
N MET A 65 32.51 2.23 12.20
CA MET A 65 31.18 2.74 12.54
C MET A 65 31.02 4.22 12.14
N THR A 66 32.06 5.03 12.32
CA THR A 66 32.08 6.44 11.92
C THR A 66 31.98 6.57 10.39
N ASP A 67 32.70 5.75 9.63
CA ASP A 67 32.64 5.75 8.17
C ASP A 67 31.25 5.36 7.65
N ARG A 68 30.62 4.36 8.28
CA ARG A 68 29.23 3.97 7.98
C ARG A 68 28.23 5.09 8.29
N LEU A 69 28.44 5.82 9.39
CA LEU A 69 27.59 6.95 9.77
C LEU A 69 27.71 8.09 8.74
N ASN A 70 28.94 8.44 8.36
CA ASN A 70 29.21 9.46 7.35
C ASN A 70 28.63 9.07 5.97
N ALA A 71 28.67 7.79 5.62
CA ALA A 71 28.04 7.28 4.40
C ALA A 71 26.51 7.42 4.43
N LEU A 72 25.88 7.16 5.58
CA LEU A 72 24.44 7.35 5.77
C LEU A 72 24.03 8.83 5.70
N GLU A 73 24.83 9.72 6.30
CA GLU A 73 24.61 11.16 6.19
C GLU A 73 24.69 11.64 4.73
N GLY A 74 25.65 11.12 3.95
CA GLY A 74 25.74 11.39 2.51
C GLY A 74 24.49 10.96 1.74
N LEU A 75 24.00 9.74 1.98
CA LEU A 75 22.78 9.24 1.34
C LEU A 75 21.54 10.06 1.70
N TYR A 76 21.44 10.51 2.96
CA TYR A 76 20.34 11.36 3.40
C TYR A 76 20.35 12.73 2.70
N ILE A 77 21.52 13.35 2.57
CA ILE A 77 21.67 14.64 1.88
C ILE A 77 21.27 14.53 0.40
N ASP A 78 21.71 13.46 -0.28
CA ASP A 78 21.36 13.24 -1.69
C ASP A 78 19.86 12.97 -1.87
N LEU A 79 19.23 12.19 -0.98
CA LEU A 79 17.79 11.98 -0.99
C LEU A 79 17.03 13.30 -0.82
N MET A 80 17.45 14.14 0.13
CA MET A 80 16.81 15.44 0.37
C MET A 80 16.96 16.39 -0.83
N ARG A 81 18.08 16.31 -1.56
CA ARG A 81 18.28 17.06 -2.80
C ARG A 81 17.29 16.62 -3.88
N GLU A 82 17.12 15.31 -4.07
CA GLU A 82 16.18 14.74 -5.05
C GLU A 82 14.74 15.13 -4.73
N VAL A 83 14.32 15.01 -3.47
CA VAL A 83 12.96 15.41 -3.05
C VAL A 83 12.72 16.90 -3.32
N LYS A 84 13.72 17.76 -3.10
CA LYS A 84 13.61 19.19 -3.42
C LYS A 84 13.42 19.41 -4.92
N THR A 85 14.23 18.74 -5.75
CA THR A 85 14.13 18.83 -7.21
C THR A 85 12.77 18.34 -7.72
N GLN A 86 12.23 17.25 -7.17
CA GLN A 86 10.90 16.76 -7.52
C GLN A 86 9.79 17.73 -7.10
N ASN A 87 9.88 18.34 -5.92
CA ASN A 87 8.91 19.34 -5.48
C ASN A 87 8.89 20.58 -6.38
N GLU A 88 10.07 21.03 -6.85
CA GLU A 88 10.17 22.12 -7.81
C GLU A 88 9.54 21.74 -9.17
N ALA A 89 9.73 20.49 -9.63
CA ALA A 89 9.10 19.97 -10.84
C ALA A 89 7.56 19.85 -10.72
N VAL A 90 7.06 19.47 -9.55
CA VAL A 90 5.61 19.44 -9.29
C VAL A 90 5.04 20.86 -9.26
N ALA A 91 5.75 21.82 -8.67
CA ALA A 91 5.34 23.23 -8.65
C ALA A 91 5.29 23.84 -10.06
N THR A 92 6.25 23.53 -10.93
CA THR A 92 6.22 24.00 -12.32
C THR A 92 5.09 23.33 -13.10
N MET A 93 4.88 22.03 -12.94
CA MET A 93 3.78 21.31 -13.59
C MET A 93 2.41 21.86 -13.15
N THR A 94 2.24 22.19 -11.87
CA THR A 94 1.02 22.82 -11.34
C THR A 94 0.77 24.19 -11.98
N ARG A 95 1.81 25.02 -12.14
CA ARG A 95 1.68 26.31 -12.84
C ARG A 95 1.28 26.13 -14.30
N LEU A 96 1.86 25.15 -14.99
CA LEU A 96 1.49 24.82 -16.35
C LEU A 96 0.02 24.37 -16.45
N MET A 97 -0.44 23.52 -15.52
CA MET A 97 -1.84 23.11 -15.45
C MET A 97 -2.79 24.29 -15.22
N GLU A 98 -2.44 25.25 -14.34
CA GLU A 98 -3.28 26.43 -14.12
C GLU A 98 -3.31 27.35 -15.36
N THR A 99 -2.18 27.52 -16.06
CA THR A 99 -2.17 28.27 -17.33
C THR A 99 -2.97 27.56 -18.42
N GLN A 100 -2.93 26.22 -18.46
CA GLN A 100 -3.73 25.44 -19.40
C GLN A 100 -5.23 25.53 -19.08
N LYS A 101 -5.59 25.54 -17.80
CA LYS A 101 -6.96 25.75 -17.34
C LYS A 101 -7.51 27.13 -17.72
N GLN A 102 -6.67 28.16 -17.70
CA GLN A 102 -7.05 29.51 -18.15
C GLN A 102 -7.19 29.60 -19.68
N GLN A 103 -6.51 28.73 -20.43
CA GLN A 103 -6.66 28.62 -21.90
C GLN A 103 -7.75 27.63 -22.31
N SER A 104 -8.16 26.71 -21.45
CA SER A 104 -9.29 25.83 -21.70
C SER A 104 -10.60 26.54 -21.39
N ILE A 105 -11.10 27.19 -22.43
CA ILE A 105 -12.52 27.40 -22.73
C ILE A 105 -13.21 28.47 -21.88
N ASP A 106 -13.38 29.64 -22.51
CA ASP A 106 -14.36 30.65 -22.15
C ASP A 106 -15.69 29.94 -21.85
N ALA A 107 -16.23 30.07 -20.63
CA ALA A 107 -17.40 29.30 -20.19
C ALA A 107 -18.62 29.47 -21.13
N ASP A 108 -18.64 30.56 -21.90
CA ASP A 108 -19.64 30.86 -22.94
C ASP A 108 -19.48 29.97 -24.20
N GLU A 109 -18.26 29.63 -24.61
CA GLU A 109 -17.99 28.68 -25.70
C GLU A 109 -18.41 27.25 -25.31
N LEU A 110 -18.13 26.83 -24.07
CA LEU A 110 -18.57 25.51 -23.57
C LEU A 110 -20.10 25.43 -23.50
N GLY A 111 -20.76 26.53 -23.14
CA GLY A 111 -22.23 26.65 -23.14
C GLY A 111 -22.83 26.56 -24.55
N ARG A 112 -22.20 27.20 -25.55
CA ARG A 112 -22.62 27.12 -26.96
C ARG A 112 -22.44 25.72 -27.54
N VAL A 113 -21.30 25.08 -27.27
CA VAL A 113 -21.03 23.70 -27.71
C VAL A 113 -21.99 22.72 -27.03
N SER A 114 -22.25 22.87 -25.72
CA SER A 114 -23.20 22.02 -24.99
C SER A 114 -24.63 22.14 -25.52
N ASN A 115 -25.10 23.37 -25.81
CA ASN A 115 -26.40 23.58 -26.44
C ASN A 115 -26.47 22.99 -27.85
N ALA A 116 -25.41 23.11 -28.65
CA ALA A 116 -25.35 22.51 -29.98
C ALA A 116 -25.42 20.98 -29.92
N ILE A 117 -24.70 20.35 -28.97
CA ILE A 117 -24.77 18.90 -28.73
C ILE A 117 -26.19 18.48 -28.35
N ARG A 118 -26.87 19.22 -27.47
CA ARG A 118 -28.26 18.91 -27.08
C ARG A 118 -29.25 18.99 -28.24
N VAL A 119 -29.06 19.94 -29.15
CA VAL A 119 -29.88 20.07 -30.38
C VAL A 119 -29.58 18.93 -31.36
N LEU A 120 -28.31 18.55 -31.53
CA LEU A 120 -27.93 17.41 -32.37
C LEU A 120 -28.49 16.10 -31.81
N ASP A 121 -28.44 15.89 -30.50
CA ASP A 121 -28.97 14.70 -29.86
C ASP A 121 -30.49 14.59 -30.02
N GLY A 122 -31.22 15.71 -29.90
CA GLY A 122 -32.65 15.77 -30.21
C GLY A 122 -32.96 15.41 -31.67
N LYS A 123 -32.17 15.91 -32.63
CA LYS A 123 -32.30 15.57 -34.05
C LYS A 123 -31.95 14.10 -34.34
N MET A 124 -30.94 13.57 -33.66
CA MET A 124 -30.50 12.18 -33.79
C MET A 124 -31.55 11.22 -33.24
N ASN A 125 -32.12 11.51 -32.05
CA ASN A 125 -33.23 10.74 -31.50
C ASN A 125 -34.49 10.82 -32.37
N GLN A 126 -34.74 11.97 -33.00
CA GLN A 126 -35.82 12.11 -33.98
C GLN A 126 -35.56 11.29 -35.25
N ALA A 127 -34.31 11.24 -35.73
CA ALA A 127 -33.90 10.41 -36.86
C ALA A 127 -33.97 8.92 -36.53
N LEU A 128 -33.54 8.51 -35.33
CA LEU A 128 -33.64 7.12 -34.84
C LEU A 128 -35.11 6.68 -34.72
N ASN A 129 -36.00 7.54 -34.23
CA ASN A 129 -37.44 7.24 -34.22
C ASN A 129 -38.02 7.12 -35.64
N ARG A 130 -37.51 7.88 -36.62
CA ARG A 130 -37.90 7.71 -38.02
C ARG A 130 -37.36 6.40 -38.59
N ILE A 131 -36.09 6.07 -38.34
CA ILE A 131 -35.46 4.82 -38.81
C ILE A 131 -36.15 3.62 -38.18
N SER A 132 -36.39 3.60 -36.87
CA SER A 132 -37.12 2.53 -36.19
C SER A 132 -38.56 2.36 -36.72
N LYS A 133 -39.24 3.47 -37.04
CA LYS A 133 -40.55 3.44 -37.72
C LYS A 133 -40.46 2.88 -39.15
N THR A 134 -39.30 2.95 -39.78
CA THR A 134 -39.02 2.39 -41.11
C THR A 134 -38.58 0.92 -41.01
N GLU A 135 -37.92 0.51 -39.92
CA GLU A 135 -37.50 -0.87 -39.63
C GLU A 135 -38.68 -1.78 -39.26
N MET A 136 -39.76 -1.24 -38.68
CA MET A 136 -41.03 -1.98 -38.53
C MET A 136 -41.65 -2.41 -39.88
N PHE A 137 -41.18 -1.84 -41.00
CA PHE A 137 -41.62 -2.21 -42.34
C PHE A 137 -40.68 -3.17 -43.08
N LEU A 138 -39.47 -3.44 -42.58
CA LEU A 138 -38.44 -4.21 -43.30
C LEU A 138 -37.78 -5.34 -42.46
N GLY A 139 -38.35 -5.68 -41.31
CA GLY A 139 -37.88 -6.77 -40.46
C GLY A 139 -38.24 -8.18 -40.98
N LYS A 140 -37.65 -8.61 -42.10
CA LYS A 140 -37.51 -10.05 -42.40
C LYS A 140 -36.33 -10.32 -43.34
N SER A 141 -35.15 -10.55 -42.77
CA SER A 141 -34.04 -11.40 -43.26
C SER A 141 -32.77 -11.05 -42.47
N SER A 142 -32.20 -11.98 -41.69
CA SER A 142 -30.98 -12.75 -42.06
C SER A 142 -29.69 -11.94 -41.80
N SER A 143 -28.58 -12.39 -41.24
CA SER A 143 -28.03 -13.66 -40.73
C SER A 143 -26.58 -13.33 -40.30
N ARG A 144 -26.06 -13.82 -39.18
CA ARG A 144 -25.09 -14.94 -39.07
C ARG A 144 -23.68 -14.71 -39.65
N GLN A 145 -22.69 -15.09 -38.82
CA GLN A 145 -21.23 -15.33 -39.02
C GLN A 145 -20.32 -14.19 -38.50
N GLN A 146 -19.28 -14.41 -37.67
CA GLN A 146 -18.42 -15.61 -37.58
C GLN A 146 -17.65 -15.69 -36.23
N GLN A 147 -17.58 -16.90 -35.68
CA GLN A 147 -16.84 -17.31 -34.47
C GLN A 147 -15.50 -17.98 -34.85
N ASN A 148 -14.48 -17.83 -34.01
CA ASN A 148 -13.40 -18.81 -33.81
C ASN A 148 -13.14 -18.94 -32.30
N ALA A 149 -13.00 -20.16 -31.80
CA ALA A 149 -13.28 -20.57 -30.41
C ALA A 149 -12.05 -20.70 -29.49
N THR A 150 -12.15 -20.28 -28.21
CA THR A 150 -11.90 -21.03 -26.92
C THR A 150 -12.12 -20.07 -25.72
N PRO A 151 -12.21 -20.55 -24.46
CA PRO A 151 -13.33 -21.21 -23.78
C PRO A 151 -14.36 -20.22 -23.19
N GLN A 152 -15.63 -20.45 -23.53
CA GLN A 152 -16.89 -19.91 -22.97
C GLN A 152 -16.80 -18.55 -22.27
N MET A 153 -16.73 -17.51 -23.11
CA MET A 153 -17.17 -16.17 -22.75
C MET A 153 -18.68 -16.18 -22.58
N ILE A 154 -19.17 -15.84 -21.39
CA ILE A 154 -20.53 -15.34 -21.25
C ILE A 154 -20.46 -13.90 -21.79
N GLY A 155 -21.22 -13.57 -22.83
CA GLY A 155 -21.42 -12.18 -23.29
C GLY A 155 -21.23 -11.95 -24.79
N ASP A 156 -22.34 -11.82 -25.50
CA ASP A 156 -22.38 -11.25 -26.86
C ASP A 156 -21.98 -9.76 -26.81
N GLY A 157 -20.83 -9.43 -27.42
CA GLY A 157 -20.45 -8.19 -28.12
C GLY A 157 -20.58 -6.79 -27.46
N ASN A 158 -21.62 -6.51 -26.67
CA ASN A 158 -22.03 -5.16 -26.25
C ASN A 158 -22.35 -5.04 -24.75
N GLN A 159 -22.03 -6.05 -23.95
CA GLN A 159 -22.29 -6.02 -22.50
C GLN A 159 -21.13 -5.39 -21.73
N PHE A 160 -21.46 -4.70 -20.64
CA PHE A 160 -20.50 -3.98 -19.81
C PHE A 160 -20.32 -4.66 -18.45
N ALA A 161 -19.18 -4.40 -17.81
CA ALA A 161 -18.87 -4.87 -16.46
C ALA A 161 -18.31 -3.72 -15.62
N ALA A 162 -18.55 -3.77 -14.31
CA ALA A 162 -17.83 -2.94 -13.36
C ALA A 162 -16.62 -3.73 -12.86
N ARG A 163 -15.42 -3.28 -13.20
CA ARG A 163 -14.16 -3.83 -12.71
C ARG A 163 -13.84 -3.18 -11.38
N ILE A 164 -13.80 -3.99 -10.32
CA ILE A 164 -13.63 -3.53 -8.94
C ILE A 164 -12.16 -3.54 -8.52
N GLY A 165 -11.32 -4.38 -9.15
CA GLY A 165 -9.88 -4.39 -8.86
C GLY A 165 -9.07 -5.32 -9.76
N ASN A 166 -7.74 -5.27 -9.62
CA ASN A 166 -6.78 -6.12 -10.32
C ASN A 166 -5.90 -6.85 -9.28
N TYR A 167 -5.69 -8.15 -9.47
CA TYR A 167 -5.02 -9.02 -8.51
C TYR A 167 -3.96 -9.90 -9.19
N ARG A 168 -3.05 -10.49 -8.40
CA ARG A 168 -1.98 -11.34 -8.92
C ARG A 168 -2.34 -12.83 -8.94
N SER A 169 -3.40 -13.23 -8.24
CA SER A 169 -3.83 -14.63 -8.14
C SER A 169 -5.33 -14.75 -7.93
N GLU A 170 -5.91 -15.90 -8.30
CA GLU A 170 -7.34 -16.18 -8.09
C GLU A 170 -7.71 -16.22 -6.60
N ALA A 171 -6.79 -16.70 -5.75
CA ALA A 171 -6.98 -16.70 -4.29
C ALA A 171 -7.17 -15.27 -3.75
N GLN A 172 -6.40 -14.30 -4.25
CA GLN A 172 -6.57 -12.89 -3.89
C GLN A 172 -7.90 -12.34 -4.40
N VAL A 173 -8.33 -12.72 -5.61
CA VAL A 173 -9.63 -12.31 -6.13
C VAL A 173 -10.76 -12.80 -5.24
N LYS A 174 -10.75 -14.10 -4.87
CA LYS A 174 -11.79 -14.69 -4.02
C LYS A 174 -11.85 -14.00 -2.66
N ALA A 175 -10.70 -13.84 -2.00
CA ALA A 175 -10.62 -13.14 -0.72
C ALA A 175 -11.09 -11.68 -0.81
N ALA A 176 -10.76 -10.99 -1.90
CA ALA A 176 -11.22 -9.63 -2.14
C ALA A 176 -12.73 -9.57 -2.37
N TRP A 177 -13.30 -10.51 -3.14
CA TRP A 177 -14.73 -10.59 -3.37
C TRP A 177 -15.51 -10.83 -2.07
N ASP A 178 -15.05 -11.75 -1.22
CA ASP A 178 -15.70 -12.02 0.07
C ASP A 178 -15.71 -10.78 0.97
N LYS A 179 -14.59 -10.04 1.02
CA LYS A 179 -14.48 -8.77 1.76
C LYS A 179 -15.37 -7.66 1.17
N LEU A 180 -15.43 -7.56 -0.16
CA LEU A 180 -16.28 -6.58 -0.85
C LEU A 180 -17.75 -6.88 -0.59
N LYS A 181 -18.16 -8.15 -0.70
CA LYS A 181 -19.53 -8.58 -0.45
C LYS A 181 -19.96 -8.36 1.00
N SER A 182 -19.06 -8.53 1.97
CA SER A 182 -19.38 -8.25 3.37
C SER A 182 -19.53 -6.76 3.66
N ARG A 183 -18.79 -5.90 2.94
CA ARG A 183 -18.79 -4.44 3.15
C ARG A 183 -19.87 -3.70 2.36
N TYR A 184 -20.15 -4.16 1.15
CA TYR A 184 -21.05 -3.53 0.16
C TYR A 184 -22.18 -4.48 -0.22
N SER A 185 -22.74 -5.17 0.78
CA SER A 185 -23.76 -6.21 0.57
C SER A 185 -24.98 -5.70 -0.21
N ASN A 186 -25.35 -4.44 0.00
CA ASN A 186 -26.53 -3.84 -0.64
C ASN A 186 -26.30 -3.57 -2.13
N GLU A 187 -25.09 -3.11 -2.48
CA GLU A 187 -24.71 -2.77 -3.86
C GLU A 187 -24.35 -4.00 -4.69
N LEU A 188 -23.79 -5.02 -4.04
CA LEU A 188 -23.30 -6.24 -4.69
C LEU A 188 -24.29 -7.42 -4.57
N SER A 189 -25.45 -7.23 -3.94
CA SER A 189 -26.47 -8.26 -3.84
C SER A 189 -26.98 -8.67 -5.21
N GLY A 190 -27.06 -9.98 -5.46
CA GLY A 190 -27.54 -10.53 -6.74
C GLY A 190 -26.57 -10.38 -7.92
N LEU A 191 -25.42 -9.73 -7.73
CA LEU A 191 -24.37 -9.67 -8.76
C LEU A 191 -23.45 -10.89 -8.66
N THR A 192 -23.07 -11.40 -9.84
CA THR A 192 -22.14 -12.54 -9.95
C THR A 192 -20.73 -12.01 -10.26
N PRO A 193 -19.72 -12.39 -9.47
CA PRO A 193 -18.35 -12.01 -9.77
C PRO A 193 -17.82 -12.81 -10.95
N ILE A 194 -17.03 -12.16 -11.79
CA ILE A 194 -16.33 -12.76 -12.91
C ILE A 194 -14.87 -12.31 -12.90
N THR A 195 -13.99 -13.14 -13.46
CA THR A 195 -12.57 -12.85 -13.64
C THR A 195 -12.20 -12.76 -15.10
N SER A 196 -11.37 -11.77 -15.44
CA SER A 196 -10.63 -11.76 -16.71
C SER A 196 -9.14 -11.67 -16.46
N THR A 197 -8.35 -12.35 -17.27
CA THR A 197 -6.89 -12.29 -17.20
C THR A 197 -6.37 -11.32 -18.27
N ILE A 198 -5.42 -10.46 -17.87
CA ILE A 198 -4.64 -9.63 -18.77
C ILE A 198 -3.17 -10.00 -18.55
N GLU A 199 -2.44 -10.20 -19.64
CA GLU A 199 -1.00 -10.38 -19.61
C GLU A 199 -0.36 -9.13 -20.22
N ASP A 200 0.47 -8.46 -19.43
CA ASP A 200 1.22 -7.28 -19.84
C ASP A 200 2.73 -7.60 -19.77
N PRO A 201 3.52 -7.26 -20.81
CA PRO A 201 4.94 -7.60 -20.84
C PRO A 201 5.79 -6.87 -19.79
N THR A 202 5.31 -5.74 -19.25
CA THR A 202 6.02 -4.94 -18.25
C THR A 202 5.53 -5.23 -16.83
N ILE A 203 4.21 -5.38 -16.66
CA ILE A 203 3.57 -5.54 -15.36
C ILE A 203 3.38 -7.01 -14.99
N GLY A 204 3.40 -7.91 -15.98
CA GLY A 204 3.15 -9.34 -15.84
C GLY A 204 1.64 -9.69 -15.89
N LYS A 205 1.32 -10.90 -15.45
CA LYS A 205 -0.07 -11.39 -15.40
C LYS A 205 -0.87 -10.70 -14.30
N LEU A 206 -2.07 -10.22 -14.66
CA LEU A 206 -3.07 -9.65 -13.76
C LEU A 206 -4.43 -10.32 -13.97
N ILE A 207 -5.19 -10.43 -12.89
CA ILE A 207 -6.54 -10.98 -12.87
C ILE A 207 -7.49 -9.89 -12.38
N ASN A 208 -8.38 -9.44 -13.26
CA ASN A 208 -9.38 -8.43 -12.96
C ASN A 208 -10.57 -9.09 -12.26
N LEU A 209 -10.99 -8.54 -11.11
CA LEU A 209 -12.29 -8.83 -10.52
C LEU A 209 -13.33 -7.89 -11.11
N MET A 210 -14.36 -8.45 -11.72
CA MET A 210 -15.43 -7.66 -12.33
C MET A 210 -16.80 -8.22 -11.94
N VAL A 211 -17.84 -7.40 -12.06
CA VAL A 211 -19.24 -7.79 -11.86
C VAL A 211 -20.08 -7.32 -13.05
N GLY A 212 -21.09 -8.10 -13.39
CA GLY A 212 -21.95 -7.91 -14.56
C GLY A 212 -22.65 -9.22 -14.94
N PRO A 213 -23.32 -9.28 -16.11
CA PRO A 213 -23.31 -8.30 -17.19
C PRO A 213 -24.26 -7.12 -16.96
N PHE A 214 -23.85 -5.94 -17.41
CA PHE A 214 -24.70 -4.75 -17.52
C PHE A 214 -25.10 -4.50 -18.98
N ALA A 215 -26.33 -4.03 -19.18
CA ALA A 215 -26.85 -3.70 -20.50
C ALA A 215 -26.21 -2.43 -21.10
N SER A 216 -25.77 -1.51 -20.24
CA SER A 216 -25.13 -0.26 -20.66
C SER A 216 -23.89 0.08 -19.82
N SER A 217 -23.00 0.91 -20.39
CA SER A 217 -21.85 1.48 -19.66
C SER A 217 -22.30 2.39 -18.52
N SER A 218 -23.46 3.03 -18.65
CA SER A 218 -24.06 3.90 -17.63
C SER A 218 -24.41 3.11 -16.37
N ASP A 219 -24.99 1.91 -16.51
CA ASP A 219 -25.36 1.07 -15.37
C ASP A 219 -24.12 0.58 -14.60
N ALA A 220 -23.09 0.16 -15.33
CA ALA A 220 -21.80 -0.21 -14.74
C ALA A 220 -21.15 0.99 -14.03
N ASN A 221 -21.26 2.19 -14.60
CA ASN A 221 -20.73 3.41 -14.01
C ASN A 221 -21.51 3.82 -12.75
N ALA A 222 -22.83 3.65 -12.73
CA ALA A 222 -23.67 3.91 -11.56
C ALA A 222 -23.25 3.04 -10.37
N LEU A 223 -22.98 1.75 -10.61
CA LEU A 223 -22.44 0.86 -9.58
C LEU A 223 -21.07 1.36 -9.08
N CYS A 224 -20.15 1.70 -10.00
CA CYS A 224 -18.86 2.22 -9.59
C CYS A 224 -18.94 3.51 -8.78
N ASN A 225 -19.85 4.42 -9.12
CA ASN A 225 -20.05 5.66 -8.37
C ASN A 225 -20.62 5.38 -6.97
N SER A 226 -21.55 4.42 -6.85
CA SER A 226 -22.07 3.98 -5.56
C SER A 226 -20.97 3.39 -4.66
N LEU A 227 -20.12 2.51 -5.21
CA LEU A 227 -18.99 1.92 -4.50
C LEU A 227 -17.96 2.98 -4.08
N LYS A 228 -17.63 3.92 -4.98
CA LYS A 228 -16.71 5.04 -4.70
C LYS A 228 -17.23 5.96 -3.60
N ALA A 229 -18.51 6.30 -3.63
CA ALA A 229 -19.15 7.12 -2.59
C ALA A 229 -19.08 6.46 -1.20
N LYS A 230 -18.94 5.12 -1.16
CA LYS A 230 -18.78 4.33 0.07
C LYS A 230 -17.34 3.91 0.37
N GLY A 231 -16.37 4.55 -0.30
CA GLY A 231 -14.95 4.40 0.00
C GLY A 231 -14.22 3.27 -0.74
N GLU A 232 -14.77 2.74 -1.84
CA GLU A 232 -14.07 1.82 -2.74
C GLU A 232 -13.62 2.55 -4.03
N PRO A 233 -12.40 3.11 -4.07
CA PRO A 233 -11.96 3.96 -5.17
C PRO A 233 -11.62 3.21 -6.46
N ALA A 234 -11.34 1.90 -6.38
CA ALA A 234 -10.74 1.12 -7.46
C ALA A 234 -11.69 0.78 -8.63
N CYS A 235 -12.99 1.11 -8.52
CA CYS A 235 -13.98 0.72 -9.53
C CYS A 235 -13.86 1.50 -10.85
N SER A 236 -13.90 0.78 -11.98
CA SER A 236 -13.93 1.33 -13.35
C SER A 236 -14.83 0.51 -14.28
N VAL A 237 -15.35 1.12 -15.35
CA VAL A 237 -16.15 0.41 -16.36
C VAL A 237 -15.22 -0.34 -17.33
N ALA A 238 -15.59 -1.57 -17.66
CA ALA A 238 -14.91 -2.42 -18.63
C ALA A 238 -15.92 -3.15 -19.52
N LYS A 239 -15.43 -3.80 -20.59
CA LYS A 239 -16.24 -4.74 -21.36
C LYS A 239 -16.50 -5.99 -20.53
N TYR A 240 -17.70 -6.57 -20.63
CA TYR A 240 -18.00 -7.83 -19.99
C TYR A 240 -17.27 -8.96 -20.71
N GLN A 241 -16.32 -9.57 -20.01
CA GLN A 241 -15.51 -10.65 -20.53
C GLN A 241 -14.95 -11.48 -19.38
N GLY A 242 -14.81 -12.79 -19.57
CA GLY A 242 -14.20 -13.66 -18.57
C GLY A 242 -15.13 -14.75 -18.05
N LYS A 243 -14.79 -15.30 -16.89
CA LYS A 243 -15.41 -16.49 -16.32
C LYS A 243 -15.89 -16.24 -14.91
N ALA A 244 -17.00 -16.86 -14.51
CA ALA A 244 -17.46 -16.84 -13.13
C ALA A 244 -16.41 -17.45 -12.19
N ILE A 245 -16.39 -16.98 -10.95
CA ILE A 245 -15.48 -17.43 -9.88
C ILE A 245 -16.15 -18.51 -9.04
#